data_AF-A0AAV3PJ35-F1
#
_entry.id   AF-A0AAV3PJ35-F1
#
_cell.length_a   1.000
_cell.length_b   1.000
_cell.length_c   1.000
_cell.angle_alpha   90.00
_cell.angle_beta   90.00
_cell.angle_gamma   90.00
#
_symmetry.space_group_name_H-M   'P 1'
#
loop_
_entity.id
_entity.type
_entity.pdbx_description
1 polymer ?
#
loop_
_entity_poly.entity_id
_entity_poly.type
_entity_poly.pdbx_seq_one_letter_code
_entity_poly.pdbx_strand_id
1 'polypeptide(L)' 'MEEDETIATYNSKVKDIANESFALGEPMSNEKLVRKVLRTLPKRFANKVTTIKEAQDLTTMRIDSFKSKV' A
#
# COMPACT_ATOMS: atom_id res chain seq x y z
N MET A 1 9.32 -0.75 -1.59
CA MET A 1 9.34 -1.78 -2.63
C MET A 1 10.65 -1.59 -3.36
N GLU A 2 11.49 -2.63 -3.34
CA GLU A 2 12.76 -2.59 -4.08
C GLU A 2 12.50 -2.65 -5.60
N GLU A 3 13.49 -2.25 -6.40
CA GLU A 3 13.34 -2.24 -7.86
C GLU A 3 13.17 -3.66 -8.44
N ASP A 4 13.72 -4.69 -7.84
CA ASP A 4 13.58 -6.09 -8.27
C ASP A 4 12.46 -6.85 -7.54
N GLU A 5 11.86 -6.23 -6.51
CA GLU A 5 10.80 -6.85 -5.73
C GLU A 5 9.48 -6.94 -6.51
N THR A 6 8.77 -8.06 -6.36
CA THR A 6 7.43 -8.22 -6.95
C THR A 6 6.37 -7.53 -6.09
N ILE A 7 5.27 -7.10 -6.73
CA ILE A 7 4.13 -6.50 -6.02
C ILE A 7 3.56 -7.49 -4.98
N ALA A 8 3.54 -8.79 -5.29
CA ALA A 8 3.05 -9.82 -4.37
C ALA A 8 3.90 -9.90 -3.10
N THR A 9 5.23 -10.00 -3.26
CA THR A 9 6.19 -10.02 -2.13
C THR A 9 6.06 -8.76 -1.28
N TYR A 10 6.02 -7.61 -1.94
CA TYR A 10 5.87 -6.32 -1.27
C TYR A 10 4.54 -6.22 -0.49
N ASN A 11 3.43 -6.68 -1.09
CA ASN A 11 2.12 -6.64 -0.45
C ASN A 11 2.05 -7.56 0.78
N SER A 12 2.71 -8.73 0.74
CA SER A 12 2.84 -9.59 1.92
C SER A 12 3.59 -8.89 3.05
N LYS A 13 4.75 -8.28 2.77
CA LYS A 13 5.51 -7.52 3.78
C LYS A 13 4.69 -6.40 4.43
N VAL A 14 3.90 -5.67 3.63
CA VAL A 14 3.03 -4.60 4.15
C VAL A 14 1.97 -5.16 5.09
N LYS A 15 1.40 -6.33 4.79
CA LYS A 15 0.43 -6.99 5.66
C LYS A 15 1.07 -7.52 6.93
N ASP A 16 2.27 -8.07 6.86
CA ASP A 16 3.00 -8.55 8.03
C ASP A 16 3.26 -7.39 9.01
N ILE A 17 3.75 -6.25 8.50
CA ILE A 17 3.95 -5.03 9.31
C ILE A 17 2.63 -4.52 9.90
N ALA A 18 1.53 -4.58 9.15
CA ALA A 18 0.21 -4.19 9.64
C ALA A 18 -0.27 -5.09 10.78
N ASN A 19 -0.07 -6.40 10.64
CA ASN A 19 -0.42 -7.39 11.65
C ASN A 19 0.46 -7.27 12.90
N GLU A 20 1.76 -7.04 12.74
CA GLU A 20 2.68 -6.77 13.85
C GLU A 20 2.26 -5.51 14.62
N SER A 21 1.97 -4.42 13.91
CA SER A 21 1.51 -3.17 14.55
C SER A 21 0.20 -3.38 15.30
N PHE A 22 -0.72 -4.17 14.73
CA PHE A 22 -1.95 -4.58 15.42
C PHE A 22 -1.68 -5.40 16.69
N ALA A 23 -0.77 -6.37 16.62
CA ALA A 23 -0.38 -7.20 17.77
C ALA A 23 0.29 -6.39 18.90
N LEU A 24 0.99 -5.31 18.54
CA LEU A 24 1.59 -4.35 19.49
C LEU A 24 0.57 -3.36 20.10
N GLY A 25 -0.71 -3.45 19.73
CA GLY A 25 -1.76 -2.55 20.20
C GLY A 25 -1.77 -1.18 19.51
N GLU A 26 -0.99 -1.00 18.44
CA GLU A 26 -0.97 0.22 17.62
C GLU A 26 -1.50 -0.08 16.21
N PRO A 27 -2.82 -0.36 16.05
CA PRO A 27 -3.39 -0.68 14.74
C PRO A 27 -3.20 0.50 13.77
N MET A 28 -2.60 0.22 12.61
CA MET A 28 -2.49 1.23 11.56
C MET A 28 -3.84 1.38 10.83
N SER A 29 -4.30 2.62 10.67
CA SER A 29 -5.47 2.90 9.84
C SER A 29 -5.19 2.56 8.36
N ASN A 30 -6.25 2.20 7.62
CA ASN A 30 -6.15 1.92 6.18
C ASN A 30 -5.56 3.09 5.40
N GLU A 31 -5.92 4.33 5.73
CA GLU A 31 -5.34 5.53 5.12
C GLU A 31 -3.81 5.59 5.34
N LYS A 32 -3.36 5.40 6.59
CA LYS A 32 -1.93 5.44 6.95
C LYS A 32 -1.16 4.38 6.16
N LEU A 33 -1.73 3.19 6.05
CA LEU A 33 -1.21 2.06 5.30
C LEU A 33 -1.14 2.33 3.78
N VAL A 34 -2.24 2.78 3.16
CA VAL A 34 -2.30 3.10 1.73
C VAL A 34 -1.31 4.21 1.37
N ARG A 35 -1.22 5.27 2.19
CA ARG A 35 -0.26 6.35 1.97
C ARG A 35 1.18 5.84 2.04
N LYS A 36 1.49 4.93 2.96
CA LYS A 36 2.83 4.30 3.09
C LYS A 36 3.15 3.42 1.88
N VAL A 37 2.16 2.68 1.38
CA VAL A 37 2.29 1.89 0.13
C VAL A 37 2.62 2.79 -1.04
N LEU A 38 1.78 3.79 -1.32
CA LEU A 38 1.96 4.70 -2.46
C LEU A 38 3.28 5.46 -2.41
N ARG A 39 3.81 5.76 -1.22
CA ARG A 39 5.11 6.44 -1.05
C ARG A 39 6.32 5.54 -1.33
N THR A 40 6.19 4.24 -1.10
CA THR A 40 7.32 3.30 -1.18
C THR A 40 7.32 2.47 -2.47
N LEU A 41 6.36 2.72 -3.37
CA LEU A 41 6.39 2.19 -4.74
C LEU A 41 7.50 2.84 -5.56
N PRO A 42 8.23 2.08 -6.39
CA PRO A 42 9.27 2.62 -7.26
C PRO A 42 8.70 3.54 -8.34
N LYS A 43 9.57 4.40 -8.90
CA LYS A 43 9.18 5.47 -9.84
C LYS A 43 8.48 4.96 -11.09
N ARG A 44 8.70 3.71 -11.50
CA ARG A 44 7.97 3.06 -12.60
C ARG A 44 6.44 3.02 -12.40
N PHE A 45 5.97 3.11 -11.16
CA PHE A 45 4.54 3.21 -10.84
C PHE A 45 4.07 4.65 -10.61
N ALA A 46 4.93 5.67 -10.76
CA ALA A 46 4.61 7.06 -10.44
C ALA A 46 3.36 7.56 -11.17
N ASN A 47 3.20 7.25 -12.46
CA ASN A 47 2.01 7.64 -13.21
C ASN A 47 0.73 7.05 -12.59
N LYS A 48 0.75 5.77 -12.20
CA LYS A 48 -0.40 5.13 -11.52
C LYS A 48 -0.65 5.74 -10.14
N VAL A 49 0.39 6.05 -9.38
CA VAL A 49 0.28 6.70 -8.07
C VAL A 49 -0.32 8.09 -8.19
N THR A 50 0.09 8.88 -9.19
CA THR A 50 -0.46 10.22 -9.45
C THR A 50 -1.93 10.13 -9.80
N THR A 51 -2.31 9.26 -10.75
CA THR A 51 -3.73 9.06 -11.11
C THR A 51 -4.57 8.64 -9.91
N ILE A 52 -4.08 7.74 -9.05
CA ILE A 52 -4.80 7.32 -7.84
C ILE A 52 -5.02 8.50 -6.88
N LYS A 53 -3.98 9.32 -6.66
CA LYS A 53 -4.07 10.50 -5.78
C LYS A 53 -5.00 11.58 -6.32
N GLU A 54 -5.08 11.72 -7.64
CA GLU A 54 -5.96 12.70 -8.30
C GLU A 54 -7.41 12.20 -8.42
N ALA A 55 -7.61 10.90 -8.62
CA ALA A 55 -8.93 10.32 -8.87
C ALA A 55 -9.66 9.83 -7.62
N GLN A 56 -8.95 9.50 -6.52
CA GLN A 56 -9.56 8.92 -5.32
C GLN A 56 -9.07 9.57 -4.03
N ASP A 57 -10.00 9.69 -3.09
CA ASP A 57 -9.70 10.05 -1.72
C ASP A 57 -9.03 8.87 -1.00
N LEU A 58 -7.75 9.04 -0.64
CA LEU A 58 -6.93 8.05 0.06
C LEU A 58 -7.50 7.65 1.42
N THR A 59 -8.38 8.47 2.02
CA THR A 59 -9.04 8.16 3.29
C THR A 59 -10.05 7.01 3.17
N THR A 60 -10.58 6.77 1.97
CA THR A 60 -11.58 5.74 1.70
C THR A 60 -10.99 4.44 1.15
N MET A 61 -9.73 4.46 0.74
CA MET A 61 -9.05 3.32 0.12
C MET A 61 -8.62 2.27 1.15
N ARG A 62 -8.75 1.00 0.79
CA ARG A 62 -8.19 -0.14 1.54
C ARG A 62 -7.02 -0.75 0.79
N ILE A 63 -6.04 -1.29 1.52
CA ILE A 63 -4.93 -2.04 0.90
C ILE A 63 -5.45 -3.23 0.07
N ASP A 64 -6.54 -3.86 0.48
CA ASP A 64 -7.15 -4.96 -0.28
C ASP A 64 -7.63 -4.57 -1.67
N SER A 65 -7.89 -3.28 -1.93
CA SER A 65 -8.25 -2.76 -3.25
C SER A 65 -7.07 -2.77 -4.24
N PHE A 66 -5.83 -2.91 -3.76
CA PHE A 66 -4.64 -3.07 -4.60
C PHE A 66 -4.43 -4.52 -5.09
N LYS A 67 -5.35 -5.45 -4.78
CA LYS A 67 -5.32 -6.80 -5.36
C LYS A 67 -5.58 -6.70 -6.86
N SER A 68 -4.68 -7.29 -7.65
CA SER A 68 -4.87 -7.49 -9.09
C SER A 68 -6.23 -8.16 -9.32
N LYS A 69 -7.13 -7.47 -10.03
CA LYS A 69 -8.28 -8.11 -10.68
C LYS A 69 -7.67 -8.94 -11.82
N VAL A 70 -7.49 -10.23 -11.58
CA VAL A 70 -7.29 -11.21 -12.65
C VAL A 70 -8.64 -11.48 -13.27
#